data_AF-A0A2G8JDL0-F1
#
_entry.id   AF-A0A2G8JDL0-F1
#
_cell.length_a   1.000
_cell.length_b   1.000
_cell.length_c   1.000
_cell.angle_alpha   90.00
_cell.angle_beta   90.00
_cell.angle_gamma   90.00
#
_symmetry.space_group_name_H-M   'P 1'
#
loop_
_entity.id
_entity.type
_entity.pdbx_description
1 polymer ?
#
loop_
_entity_poly.entity_id
_entity_poly.type
_entity_poly.pdbx_seq_one_letter_code
_entity_poly.pdbx_strand_id
1 'polypeptide(L)'
;MEGASDRAPNRRLRQILQVTRRSDQESTLEGSIGLVSSPVYAVQQHITPPQEVEPDDIPYPLTKEEALSFLENVLEIPNPEELIERDPMAFLNTYIYNMITKLPFTNLPHVSQPMNDKHNPTFEECKMAILRREGGHCFYKNTFSKALLDLMGYDTFHVGGK
;
A
#
# COMPACT_ATOMS: atom_id res chain seq x y z
N MET A 1 -35.74 33.93 22.17
CA MET A 1 -36.14 32.52 22.02
C MET A 1 -35.32 31.95 20.87
N GLU A 2 -34.00 31.84 21.02
CA GLU A 2 -33.26 30.77 21.72
C GLU A 2 -33.49 29.39 21.11
N GLY A 3 -32.41 28.79 20.61
CA GLY A 3 -32.40 27.41 20.09
C GLY A 3 -31.19 27.03 19.24
N ALA A 4 -30.01 27.62 19.47
CA ALA A 4 -28.75 27.13 18.91
C ALA A 4 -28.31 25.90 19.73
N SER A 5 -28.21 24.73 19.09
CA SER A 5 -27.65 23.53 19.72
C SER A 5 -26.22 23.31 19.22
N ASP A 6 -25.29 23.89 19.99
CA ASP A 6 -23.88 23.52 20.04
C ASP A 6 -23.69 22.01 20.22
N ARG A 7 -22.84 21.39 19.39
CA ARG A 7 -22.11 20.16 19.77
C ARG A 7 -20.64 20.36 19.51
N ALA A 8 -19.97 20.82 20.57
CA ALA A 8 -18.52 20.91 20.69
C ALA A 8 -17.86 19.51 20.68
N PRO A 9 -16.55 19.43 20.40
CA PRO A 9 -15.85 18.21 20.00
C PRO A 9 -15.39 17.36 21.20
N ASN A 10 -15.39 16.05 21.01
CA ASN A 10 -15.07 15.07 22.03
C ASN A 10 -13.55 15.05 22.33
N ARG A 11 -13.18 15.65 23.47
CA ARG A 11 -11.86 15.55 24.11
C ARG A 11 -11.71 14.17 24.76
N ARG A 12 -10.82 13.32 24.25
CA ARG A 12 -10.14 12.29 25.06
C ARG A 12 -8.69 12.11 24.60
N LEU A 13 -7.84 12.97 25.14
CA LEU A 13 -6.40 12.72 25.30
C LEU A 13 -6.13 12.61 26.80
N ARG A 14 -5.36 11.58 27.17
CA ARG A 14 -4.38 11.48 28.27
C ARG A 14 -4.55 10.23 29.15
N GLN A 15 -3.37 9.73 29.54
CA GLN A 15 -3.06 8.59 30.42
C GLN A 15 -3.00 7.28 29.63
N ILE A 16 -1.87 6.57 29.53
CA ILE A 16 -0.97 6.18 30.62
C ILE A 16 0.48 6.17 30.12
N LEU A 17 1.33 7.00 30.74
CA LEU A 17 2.78 7.01 30.60
C LEU A 17 3.30 7.05 32.03
N GLN A 18 3.53 5.87 32.64
CA GLN A 18 4.16 5.73 33.95
C GLN A 18 4.45 4.25 34.28
N VAL A 19 5.64 3.78 33.89
CA VAL A 19 6.32 2.60 34.45
C VAL A 19 7.82 2.90 34.29
N THR A 20 8.72 2.88 35.26
CA THR A 20 8.72 2.91 36.72
C THR A 20 10.09 3.49 37.06
N ARG A 21 10.15 4.63 37.75
CA ARG A 21 11.36 5.05 38.47
C ARG A 21 11.46 4.16 39.70
N ARG A 22 12.49 3.33 39.81
CA ARG A 22 12.96 2.81 41.08
C ARG A 22 14.41 3.19 41.26
N SER A 23 14.57 3.95 42.34
CA SER A 23 15.76 4.49 42.96
C SER A 23 16.71 3.41 43.44
N ASP A 24 17.97 3.79 43.40
CA ASP A 24 19.13 3.17 44.03
C ASP A 24 18.89 2.84 45.52
N GLN A 25 19.28 1.64 45.92
CA GLN A 25 19.77 1.35 47.27
C GLN A 25 20.86 0.28 47.18
N GLU A 26 22.07 0.68 47.54
CA GLU A 26 23.20 -0.17 47.88
C GLU A 26 22.93 -0.90 49.20
N SER A 27 23.24 -2.20 49.26
CA SER A 27 23.67 -2.84 50.50
C SER A 27 24.53 -4.08 50.22
N THR A 28 25.74 -4.02 50.75
CA THR A 28 26.84 -4.97 50.75
C THR A 28 26.48 -6.32 51.40
N LEU A 29 27.03 -7.43 50.90
CA LEU A 29 27.72 -8.47 51.69
C LEU A 29 28.38 -9.52 50.79
N GLU A 30 29.53 -10.01 51.27
CA GLU A 30 30.61 -10.71 50.58
C GLU A 30 30.32 -12.16 50.18
N GLY A 31 31.05 -12.65 49.16
CA GLY A 31 31.13 -14.07 48.82
C GLY A 31 31.99 -14.31 47.58
N SER A 32 33.25 -14.64 47.79
CA SER A 32 34.29 -14.90 46.79
C SER A 32 34.02 -16.13 45.91
N ILE A 33 34.63 -16.12 44.71
CA ILE A 33 35.26 -17.21 43.91
C ILE A 33 34.96 -17.00 42.41
N GLY A 34 36.01 -16.95 41.58
CA GLY A 34 35.93 -17.41 40.18
C GLY A 34 36.23 -16.39 39.06
N LEU A 35 37.47 -16.42 38.59
CA LEU A 35 37.97 -16.00 37.27
C LEU A 35 36.94 -16.14 36.11
N VAL A 36 36.66 -15.06 35.37
CA VAL A 36 37.19 -14.78 34.01
C VAL A 36 36.65 -13.43 33.52
N SER A 37 37.56 -12.51 33.23
CA SER A 37 37.30 -11.24 32.56
C SER A 37 37.02 -11.51 31.07
N SER A 38 35.79 -11.29 30.64
CA SER A 38 35.43 -11.18 29.22
C SER A 38 34.94 -9.75 28.97
N PRO A 39 35.55 -8.96 28.08
CA PRO A 39 35.02 -7.65 27.74
C PRO A 39 33.73 -7.82 26.95
N VAL A 40 32.62 -7.38 27.56
CA VAL A 40 31.34 -7.21 26.87
C VAL A 40 31.51 -6.02 25.93
N TYR A 41 31.76 -6.29 24.64
CA TYR A 41 31.66 -5.25 23.60
C TYR A 41 30.19 -4.85 23.49
N ALA A 42 29.87 -3.65 23.99
CA ALA A 42 28.62 -2.99 23.69
C ALA A 42 28.60 -2.66 22.19
N VAL A 43 27.87 -3.45 21.41
CA VAL A 43 27.51 -3.09 20.03
C VAL A 43 26.44 -2.00 20.14
N GLN A 44 26.87 -0.74 20.10
CA GLN A 44 25.97 0.39 19.92
C GLN A 44 25.37 0.25 18.51
N GLN A 45 24.22 -0.42 18.41
CA GLN A 45 23.41 -0.37 17.20
C GLN A 45 22.95 1.08 17.05
N HIS A 46 23.58 1.80 16.13
CA HIS A 46 23.02 3.01 15.57
C HIS A 46 21.73 2.62 14.86
N ILE A 47 20.63 2.59 15.60
CA ILE A 47 19.29 2.54 15.04
C ILE A 47 19.07 3.95 14.48
N THR A 48 19.36 4.10 13.19
CA THR A 48 18.86 5.25 12.44
C THR A 48 17.33 5.23 12.53
N PRO A 49 16.68 6.37 12.82
CA PRO A 49 15.23 6.43 12.77
C PRO A 49 14.74 5.98 11.39
N PRO A 50 13.56 5.34 11.28
CA PRO A 50 12.98 4.99 10.00
C PRO A 50 12.95 6.25 9.15
N GLN A 51 13.67 6.25 8.04
CA GLN A 51 13.56 7.34 7.09
C GLN A 51 12.12 7.33 6.60
N GLU A 52 11.44 8.48 6.70
CA GLU A 52 10.20 8.70 5.97
C GLU A 52 10.53 8.46 4.51
N VAL A 53 10.05 7.34 3.98
CA VAL A 53 10.18 7.03 2.55
C VAL A 53 9.24 8.01 1.87
N GLU A 54 9.80 9.13 1.43
CA GLU A 54 9.20 9.98 0.40
C GLU A 54 8.69 9.05 -0.71
N PRO A 55 7.51 9.30 -1.29
CA PRO A 55 6.96 8.43 -2.32
C PRO A 55 7.81 8.60 -3.58
N ASP A 56 8.96 7.92 -3.62
CA ASP A 56 9.77 7.77 -4.80
C ASP A 56 8.83 7.25 -5.88
N ASP A 57 8.74 8.02 -6.96
CA ASP A 57 8.12 7.66 -8.21
C ASP A 57 8.70 6.32 -8.66
N ILE A 58 8.07 5.23 -8.22
CA ILE A 58 8.34 3.89 -8.75
C ILE A 58 8.13 4.06 -10.26
N PRO A 59 9.18 3.89 -11.09
CA PRO A 59 9.04 4.02 -12.53
C PRO A 59 7.84 3.21 -12.96
N TYR A 60 6.83 3.86 -13.55
CA TYR A 60 5.60 3.20 -13.95
C TYR A 60 5.99 2.04 -14.85
N PRO A 61 5.83 0.78 -14.43
CA PRO A 61 6.29 -0.35 -15.24
C PRO A 61 5.36 -0.64 -16.42
N LEU A 62 4.42 0.27 -16.67
CA LEU A 62 3.43 0.23 -17.74
C LEU A 62 3.81 1.26 -18.80
N THR A 63 4.18 0.80 -19.99
CA THR A 63 4.46 1.71 -21.12
C THR A 63 3.16 2.21 -21.74
N LYS A 64 3.24 3.31 -22.51
CA LYS A 64 2.09 3.85 -23.22
C LYS A 64 1.52 2.83 -24.21
N GLU A 65 2.38 2.10 -24.90
CA GLU A 65 2.01 1.05 -25.85
C GLU A 65 1.30 -0.11 -25.15
N GLU A 66 1.78 -0.55 -23.98
CA GLU A 66 1.11 -1.58 -23.18
C GLU A 66 -0.28 -1.12 -22.72
N ALA A 67 -0.39 0.13 -22.26
CA ALA A 67 -1.66 0.69 -21.81
C ALA A 67 -2.68 0.82 -22.95
N LEU A 68 -2.27 1.35 -24.10
CA LEU A 68 -3.15 1.46 -25.28
C LEU A 68 -3.55 0.08 -25.79
N SER A 69 -2.61 -0.85 -25.89
CA SER A 69 -2.90 -2.23 -26.27
C SER A 69 -3.88 -2.90 -25.31
N PHE A 70 -3.77 -2.66 -24.01
CA PHE A 70 -4.74 -3.14 -23.04
C PHE A 70 -6.13 -2.53 -23.24
N LEU A 71 -6.22 -1.21 -23.41
CA LEU A 71 -7.49 -0.51 -23.62
C LEU A 71 -8.20 -1.00 -24.89
N GLU A 72 -7.47 -1.19 -25.98
CA GLU A 72 -8.03 -1.61 -27.26
C GLU A 72 -8.29 -3.12 -27.33
N ASN A 73 -7.36 -3.95 -26.88
CA ASN A 73 -7.44 -5.39 -27.11
C ASN A 73 -8.12 -6.12 -25.96
N VAL A 74 -7.92 -5.69 -24.71
CA VAL A 74 -8.51 -6.35 -23.53
C VAL A 74 -9.82 -5.69 -23.13
N LEU A 75 -9.84 -4.36 -23.03
CA LEU A 75 -11.06 -3.64 -22.69
C LEU A 75 -11.93 -3.31 -23.90
N GLU A 76 -11.45 -3.48 -25.13
CA GLU A 76 -12.18 -3.22 -26.38
C GLU A 76 -12.78 -1.81 -26.41
N ILE A 77 -12.01 -0.83 -25.94
CA ILE A 77 -12.31 0.60 -26.05
C ILE A 77 -11.71 1.09 -27.36
N PRO A 78 -12.53 1.42 -28.38
CA PRO A 78 -12.01 1.88 -29.66
C PRO A 78 -11.42 3.29 -29.53
N ASN A 79 -10.27 3.52 -30.16
CA ASN A 79 -9.57 4.80 -30.21
C ASN A 79 -9.49 5.48 -28.82
N PRO A 80 -8.86 4.83 -27.82
CA PRO A 80 -8.89 5.30 -26.44
C PRO A 80 -8.29 6.71 -26.28
N GLU A 81 -7.23 7.05 -27.02
CA GLU A 81 -6.63 8.40 -26.97
C GLU A 81 -7.62 9.48 -27.40
N GLU A 82 -8.33 9.28 -28.52
CA GLU A 82 -9.34 10.23 -29.01
C GLU A 82 -10.48 10.38 -27.98
N LEU A 83 -10.91 9.26 -27.36
CA LEU A 83 -11.96 9.30 -26.36
C LEU A 83 -11.52 10.06 -25.10
N ILE A 84 -10.28 9.87 -24.64
CA ILE A 84 -9.72 10.58 -23.49
C ILE A 84 -9.65 12.08 -23.77
N GLU A 85 -9.15 12.49 -24.94
CA GLU A 85 -9.04 13.91 -25.31
C GLU A 85 -10.42 14.58 -25.47
N ARG A 86 -11.37 13.89 -26.08
CA ARG A 86 -12.70 14.43 -26.39
C ARG A 86 -13.62 14.46 -25.17
N ASP A 87 -13.65 13.38 -24.40
CA ASP A 87 -14.56 13.22 -23.26
C ASP A 87 -13.95 12.29 -22.18
N PRO A 88 -13.10 12.85 -21.28
CA PRO A 88 -12.46 12.10 -20.21
C PRO A 88 -13.44 11.35 -19.29
N MET A 89 -14.63 11.91 -19.07
CA MET A 89 -15.63 11.30 -18.20
C MET A 89 -16.29 10.10 -18.88
N ALA A 90 -16.61 10.20 -20.17
CA ALA A 90 -17.10 9.06 -20.94
C ALA A 90 -16.04 7.95 -21.04
N PHE A 91 -14.76 8.31 -21.19
CA PHE A 91 -13.66 7.34 -21.08
C PHE A 91 -13.68 6.63 -19.74
N LEU A 92 -13.70 7.38 -18.62
CA LEU A 92 -13.63 6.79 -17.28
C LEU A 92 -14.82 5.86 -16.99
N ASN A 93 -16.03 6.25 -17.38
CA ASN A 93 -17.22 5.40 -17.25
C ASN A 93 -17.10 4.11 -18.07
N THR A 94 -16.61 4.22 -19.31
CA THR A 94 -16.39 3.07 -20.19
C THR A 94 -15.31 2.15 -19.64
N TYR A 95 -14.21 2.74 -19.16
CA TYR A 95 -13.11 2.05 -18.51
C TYR A 95 -13.58 1.25 -17.30
N ILE A 96 -14.30 1.89 -16.35
CA ILE A 96 -14.81 1.24 -15.15
C ILE A 96 -15.76 0.09 -15.51
N TYR A 97 -16.71 0.34 -16.42
CA TYR A 97 -17.65 -0.68 -16.87
C TYR A 97 -16.92 -1.89 -17.49
N ASN A 98 -15.96 -1.65 -18.37
CA ASN A 98 -15.20 -2.72 -19.03
C ASN A 98 -14.27 -3.46 -18.05
N MET A 99 -13.65 -2.76 -17.11
CA MET A 99 -12.84 -3.37 -16.05
C MET A 99 -13.66 -4.33 -15.18
N ILE A 100 -14.92 -4.00 -14.89
CA ILE A 100 -15.82 -4.85 -14.09
C ILE A 100 -16.33 -6.03 -14.91
N THR A 101 -16.69 -5.81 -16.17
CA THR A 101 -17.37 -6.81 -17.00
C THR A 101 -16.43 -7.77 -17.72
N LYS A 102 -15.19 -7.34 -18.04
CA LYS A 102 -14.25 -8.12 -18.84
C LYS A 102 -13.15 -8.78 -18.02
N LEU A 103 -12.86 -8.29 -16.82
CA LEU A 103 -11.83 -8.87 -15.95
C LEU A 103 -12.44 -9.46 -14.68
N PRO A 104 -12.26 -10.77 -14.44
CA PRO A 104 -12.83 -11.41 -13.27
C PRO A 104 -12.22 -10.87 -11.98
N PHE A 105 -13.05 -10.71 -10.95
CA PHE A 105 -12.58 -10.50 -9.59
C PHE A 105 -12.32 -11.88 -8.96
N THR A 106 -11.06 -12.21 -8.69
CA THR A 106 -10.67 -13.56 -8.27
C THR A 106 -9.49 -13.55 -7.31
N ASN A 107 -9.46 -14.51 -6.40
CA ASN A 107 -8.32 -14.80 -5.53
C ASN A 107 -7.70 -16.19 -5.79
N LEU A 108 -8.10 -16.85 -6.89
CA LEU A 108 -7.67 -18.21 -7.23
C LEU A 108 -6.14 -18.38 -7.24
N PRO A 109 -5.34 -17.46 -7.84
CA PRO A 109 -3.89 -17.59 -7.81
C PRO A 109 -3.34 -17.63 -6.38
N HIS A 110 -3.84 -16.74 -5.51
CA HIS A 110 -3.39 -16.62 -4.13
C HIS A 110 -3.77 -17.82 -3.25
N VAL A 111 -4.94 -18.42 -3.45
CA VAL A 111 -5.35 -19.62 -2.68
C VAL A 111 -4.70 -20.90 -3.19
N SER A 112 -4.23 -20.92 -4.44
CA SER A 112 -3.56 -22.08 -5.04
C SER A 112 -2.08 -22.20 -4.66
N GLN A 113 -1.46 -21.12 -4.15
CA GLN A 113 -0.06 -21.09 -3.78
C GLN A 113 0.19 -21.79 -2.42
N PRO A 114 1.28 -22.59 -2.30
CA PRO A 114 1.76 -23.10 -1.02
C PRO A 114 2.00 -21.96 -0.03
N MET A 115 1.81 -22.21 1.27
CA MET A 115 1.90 -21.16 2.29
C MET A 115 3.26 -20.43 2.30
N ASN A 116 4.35 -21.14 2.00
CA ASN A 116 5.69 -20.56 1.96
C ASN A 116 5.95 -19.65 0.74
N ASP A 117 5.11 -19.75 -0.29
CA ASP A 117 5.25 -18.99 -1.54
C ASP A 117 4.28 -17.80 -1.58
N LYS A 118 3.38 -17.69 -0.59
CA LYS A 118 2.45 -16.58 -0.50
C LYS A 118 3.20 -15.30 -0.18
N HIS A 119 2.92 -14.27 -0.96
CA HIS A 119 3.47 -12.95 -0.79
C HIS A 119 2.46 -11.90 -1.28
N ASN A 120 2.73 -10.63 -0.97
CA ASN A 120 2.00 -9.54 -1.56
C ASN A 120 2.46 -9.37 -3.01
N PRO A 121 1.54 -9.33 -3.99
CA PRO A 121 1.91 -9.27 -5.38
C PRO A 121 2.70 -8.00 -5.70
N THR A 122 3.73 -8.17 -6.51
CA THR A 122 4.48 -7.08 -7.13
C THR A 122 3.65 -6.40 -8.21
N PHE A 123 4.06 -5.19 -8.63
CA PHE A 123 3.41 -4.53 -9.77
C PHE A 123 3.47 -5.39 -11.03
N GLU A 124 4.62 -6.01 -11.31
CA GLU A 124 4.79 -6.83 -12.52
C GLU A 124 3.82 -8.02 -12.54
N GLU A 125 3.60 -8.67 -11.40
CA GLU A 125 2.59 -9.72 -11.28
C GLU A 125 1.18 -9.18 -11.47
N CYS A 126 0.89 -7.97 -10.96
CA CYS A 126 -0.38 -7.29 -11.19
C CYS A 126 -0.59 -7.02 -12.68
N LYS A 127 0.42 -6.43 -13.35
CA LYS A 127 0.40 -6.15 -14.79
C LYS A 127 0.17 -7.42 -15.59
N MET A 128 0.94 -8.46 -15.35
CA MET A 128 0.85 -9.72 -16.10
C MET A 128 -0.53 -10.39 -15.95
N ALA A 129 -1.08 -10.44 -14.74
CA ALA A 129 -2.41 -11.02 -14.52
C ALA A 129 -3.51 -10.23 -15.26
N ILE A 130 -3.43 -8.89 -15.25
CA ILE A 130 -4.41 -8.03 -15.90
C ILE A 130 -4.28 -8.10 -17.44
N LEU A 131 -3.06 -8.02 -17.98
CA LEU A 131 -2.82 -8.12 -19.43
C LEU A 131 -3.21 -9.49 -19.99
N ARG A 132 -3.08 -10.58 -19.21
CA ARG A 132 -3.51 -11.94 -19.57
C ARG A 132 -5.00 -12.20 -19.40
N ARG A 133 -5.78 -11.21 -18.95
CA ARG A 133 -7.22 -11.34 -18.64
C ARG A 133 -7.54 -12.31 -17.49
N GLU A 134 -6.55 -12.63 -16.66
CA GLU A 134 -6.74 -13.47 -15.47
C GLU A 134 -7.47 -12.72 -14.36
N GLY A 135 -7.42 -11.38 -14.39
CA GLY A 135 -8.05 -10.51 -13.41
C GLY A 135 -7.29 -10.50 -12.08
N GLY A 136 -8.02 -10.53 -10.97
CA GLY A 136 -7.44 -10.56 -9.63
C GLY A 136 -8.32 -9.87 -8.60
N HIS A 137 -7.87 -9.88 -7.34
CA HIS A 137 -8.55 -9.15 -6.28
C HIS A 137 -8.26 -7.64 -6.38
N CYS A 138 -8.78 -6.86 -5.43
CA CYS A 138 -8.72 -5.40 -5.45
C CYS A 138 -7.30 -4.84 -5.64
N PHE A 139 -6.29 -5.46 -5.04
CA PHE A 139 -4.90 -5.01 -5.18
C PHE A 139 -4.44 -5.07 -6.64
N TYR A 140 -4.56 -6.22 -7.31
CA TYR A 140 -4.21 -6.39 -8.72
C TYR A 140 -4.89 -5.34 -9.62
N LYS A 141 -6.22 -5.24 -9.52
CA LYS A 141 -7.01 -4.38 -10.40
C LYS A 141 -6.75 -2.89 -10.11
N ASN A 142 -6.66 -2.49 -8.84
CA ASN A 142 -6.53 -1.07 -8.48
C ASN A 142 -5.10 -0.56 -8.68
N THR A 143 -4.09 -1.38 -8.38
CA THR A 143 -2.68 -1.04 -8.63
C THR A 143 -2.44 -0.84 -10.12
N PHE A 144 -2.94 -1.74 -10.97
CA PHE A 144 -2.87 -1.55 -12.41
C PHE A 144 -3.69 -0.34 -12.88
N SER A 145 -4.90 -0.14 -12.33
CA SER A 145 -5.76 0.99 -12.71
C SER A 145 -5.13 2.34 -12.41
N LYS A 146 -4.53 2.50 -11.22
CA LYS A 146 -3.78 3.72 -10.89
C LYS A 146 -2.67 3.95 -11.92
N ALA A 147 -1.93 2.88 -12.23
CA ALA A 147 -0.83 2.97 -13.18
C ALA A 147 -1.28 3.40 -14.58
N LEU A 148 -2.38 2.83 -15.06
CA LEU A 148 -2.95 3.19 -16.35
C LEU A 148 -3.51 4.61 -16.34
N LEU A 149 -4.27 4.99 -15.32
CA LEU A 149 -4.96 6.27 -15.29
C LEU A 149 -4.00 7.45 -15.17
N ASP A 150 -2.94 7.36 -14.36
CA ASP A 150 -1.96 8.45 -14.31
C ASP A 150 -1.21 8.58 -15.64
N LEU A 151 -0.92 7.46 -16.32
CA LEU A 151 -0.31 7.49 -17.65
C LEU A 151 -1.22 8.15 -18.71
N MET A 152 -2.54 8.05 -18.53
CA MET A 152 -3.54 8.73 -19.37
C MET A 152 -3.78 10.19 -18.94
N GLY A 153 -3.05 10.70 -17.95
CA GLY A 153 -3.12 12.10 -17.49
C GLY A 153 -4.18 12.39 -16.43
N TYR A 154 -4.76 11.37 -15.81
CA TYR A 154 -5.63 11.56 -14.65
C TYR A 154 -4.79 11.79 -13.38
N ASP A 155 -5.31 12.58 -12.45
CA ASP A 155 -4.73 12.72 -11.11
C ASP A 155 -5.36 11.66 -10.19
N THR A 156 -4.62 10.59 -9.89
CA THR A 156 -5.14 9.47 -9.10
C THR A 156 -4.32 9.13 -7.85
N PHE A 157 -5.04 8.72 -6.80
CA PHE A 157 -4.47 8.29 -5.53
C PHE A 157 -5.21 7.06 -4.99
N HIS A 158 -4.52 6.24 -4.21
CA HIS A 158 -5.14 5.09 -3.55
C HIS A 158 -5.91 5.51 -2.30
N VAL A 159 -7.07 4.88 -2.09
CA VAL A 159 -7.87 5.03 -0.87
C VAL A 159 -8.06 3.67 -0.22
N GLY A 160 -7.73 3.57 1.07
CA GLY A 160 -7.98 2.38 1.87
C GLY A 160 -9.44 2.29 2.30
N GLY A 161 -10.05 1.09 2.14
CA GLY A 161 -11.33 0.78 2.78
C GLY A 161 -11.16 0.57 4.28
N LYS A 162 -12.10 1.08 5.07
CA LYS A 162 -12.20 0.82 6.51
C LYS A 162 -13.27 -0.23 6.78
#